data_AF-A0A2E7LSK9-F1
#
_entry.id   AF-A0A2E7LSK9-F1
#
_cell.length_a   1.000
_cell.length_b   1.000
_cell.length_c   1.000
_cell.angle_alpha   90.00
_cell.angle_beta   90.00
_cell.angle_gamma   90.00
#
_symmetry.space_group_name_H-M   'P 1'
#
loop_
_entity.id
_entity.type
_entity.pdbx_description
1 polymer ?
#
loop_
_entity_poly.entity_id
_entity_poly.type
_entity_poly.pdbx_seq_one_letter_code
_entity_poly.pdbx_strand_id
1 'polypeptide(L)'
;MTINVSKHYETHKKKLNQNHFIYKVKKAFYLLTSQEERLYEVGFSEGFLYAANLLQRQPIKDSNVKKIVGYNIRRAKPSEVQAVINKVCIHFEVHKEVLMSKSRAEEILRARNVVHNLLVEKFNISLSEIGRYFGQDHTTVLNSIQMKKDERRFWSPDQSLWQEYEQIKKTIS
;
A
#
# COMPACT_ATOMS: atom_id res chain seq x y z
N MET A 1 46.51 -30.26 39.88
CA MET A 1 45.17 -30.15 40.48
C MET A 1 44.30 -29.35 39.51
N THR A 2 43.49 -30.03 38.69
CA THR A 2 42.65 -29.39 37.68
C THR A 2 41.38 -28.87 38.34
N ILE A 3 41.27 -27.54 38.46
CA ILE A 3 40.09 -26.91 39.02
C ILE A 3 38.94 -27.10 38.01
N ASN A 4 37.87 -27.77 38.42
CA ASN A 4 36.65 -27.89 37.62
C ASN A 4 36.00 -26.51 37.52
N VAL A 5 36.24 -25.85 36.39
CA VAL A 5 35.83 -24.46 36.10
C VAL A 5 34.31 -24.29 36.23
N SER A 6 33.51 -25.28 35.84
CA SER A 6 32.04 -25.22 35.96
C SER A 6 31.58 -25.20 37.42
N LYS A 7 32.24 -25.94 38.30
CA LYS A 7 31.91 -25.94 39.74
C LYS A 7 32.33 -24.63 40.42
N HIS A 8 33.43 -24.02 39.97
CA HIS A 8 33.88 -22.71 40.44
C HIS A 8 32.99 -21.56 39.91
N TYR A 9 32.45 -21.70 38.70
CA TYR A 9 31.53 -20.73 38.11
C TYR A 9 30.20 -20.64 38.90
N GLU A 10 29.64 -21.78 39.30
CA GLU A 10 28.39 -21.81 40.07
C GLU A 10 28.51 -21.15 41.46
N THR A 11 29.69 -21.14 42.08
CA THR A 11 29.93 -20.40 43.34
C THR A 11 29.91 -18.88 43.19
N HIS A 12 30.11 -18.35 41.97
CA HIS A 12 30.08 -16.91 41.67
C HIS A 12 28.74 -16.43 41.10
N LYS A 13 27.76 -17.33 40.96
CA LYS A 13 26.35 -17.03 40.65
C LYS A 13 25.64 -16.40 41.86
N LYS A 14 26.22 -15.35 42.44
CA LYS A 14 25.58 -14.58 43.51
C LYS A 14 24.42 -13.80 42.92
N LYS A 15 23.21 -14.29 43.20
CA LYS A 15 21.89 -13.61 43.15
C LYS A 15 21.84 -12.45 42.14
N LEU A 16 21.24 -12.71 40.97
CA LEU A 16 20.94 -11.72 39.92
C LEU A 16 20.44 -10.35 40.45
N ASN A 17 19.77 -10.35 41.61
CA ASN A 17 19.14 -9.19 42.24
C ASN A 17 20.04 -8.34 43.16
N GLN A 18 21.36 -8.56 43.21
CA GLN A 18 22.28 -7.77 44.05
C GLN A 18 23.17 -6.77 43.29
N ASN A 19 22.94 -6.57 41.99
CA ASN A 19 23.67 -5.56 41.21
C ASN A 19 23.04 -4.17 41.37
N HIS A 20 23.17 -3.58 42.58
CA HIS A 20 22.67 -2.23 42.89
C HIS A 20 23.20 -1.17 41.90
N PHE A 21 24.41 -1.36 41.36
CA PHE A 21 25.03 -0.46 40.40
C PHE A 21 24.29 -0.38 39.06
N ILE A 22 23.78 -1.50 38.53
CA ILE A 22 23.07 -1.51 37.23
C ILE A 22 21.76 -0.72 37.31
N TYR A 23 21.04 -0.83 38.44
CA TYR A 23 19.78 -0.11 38.66
C TYR A 23 19.97 1.36 39.01
N LYS A 24 21.14 1.75 39.55
CA LYS A 24 21.44 3.15 39.90
C LYS A 24 21.80 4.00 38.68
N VAL A 25 22.33 3.39 37.62
CA VAL A 25 22.86 4.10 36.44
C VAL A 25 21.93 4.00 35.22
N LYS A 26 21.01 3.03 35.18
CA LYS A 26 19.98 2.92 34.14
C LYS A 26 18.59 3.15 34.72
N LYS A 27 18.15 4.41 34.80
CA LYS A 27 16.70 4.65 34.77
C LYS A 27 16.22 4.25 33.39
N ALA A 28 15.57 3.09 33.29
CA ALA A 28 14.83 2.75 32.08
C ALA A 28 13.68 3.77 31.91
N PHE A 29 13.22 3.99 30.69
CA PHE A 29 12.18 5.00 30.39
C PHE A 29 10.91 4.82 31.26
N TYR A 30 10.55 3.57 31.58
CA TYR A 30 9.41 3.23 32.46
C TYR A 30 9.66 3.44 33.96
N LEU A 31 10.86 3.85 34.36
CA LEU A 31 11.27 4.16 35.75
C LEU A 31 11.47 5.66 35.96
N LEU A 32 11.13 6.49 34.97
CA LEU A 32 11.18 7.93 35.09
C LEU A 32 10.06 8.41 36.02
N THR A 33 10.36 9.43 36.82
CA THR A 33 9.31 10.18 37.49
C THR A 33 8.51 10.99 36.45
N SER A 34 7.29 11.40 36.77
CA SER A 34 6.47 12.22 35.85
C SER A 34 7.15 13.53 35.45
N GLN A 35 7.98 14.11 36.32
CA GLN A 35 8.76 15.30 36.00
C GLN A 35 9.87 14.99 34.98
N GLU A 36 10.57 13.88 35.17
CA GLU A 36 11.63 13.45 34.25
C GLU A 36 11.05 13.06 32.90
N GLU A 37 9.96 12.29 32.87
CA GLU A 37 9.25 11.92 31.65
C GLU A 37 8.83 13.16 30.85
N ARG A 38 8.26 14.17 31.51
CA ARG A 38 7.91 15.45 30.87
C ARG A 38 9.13 16.19 30.32
N LEU A 39 10.25 16.17 31.04
CA LEU A 39 11.49 16.80 30.54
C LEU A 39 12.03 16.08 29.30
N TYR A 40 11.98 14.75 29.28
CA TYR A 40 12.35 13.94 28.11
C TYR A 40 11.42 14.18 26.93
N GLU A 41 10.10 14.23 27.16
CA GLU A 41 9.10 14.50 26.13
C GLU A 41 9.35 15.85 25.45
N VAL A 42 9.53 16.91 26.24
CA VAL A 42 9.81 18.25 25.72
C VAL A 42 11.14 18.31 25.00
N GLY A 43 12.20 17.72 25.57
CA GLY A 43 13.51 17.69 24.91
C GLY A 43 13.47 16.96 23.57
N PHE A 44 12.73 15.86 23.50
CA PHE A 44 12.53 15.13 22.26
C PHE A 44 11.69 15.92 21.25
N SER A 45 10.56 16.51 21.66
CA SER A 45 9.66 17.25 20.76
C SER A 45 10.39 18.43 20.11
N GLU A 46 11.07 19.26 20.91
CA GLU A 46 11.79 20.43 20.41
C GLU A 46 12.97 20.02 19.51
N GLY A 47 13.75 19.02 19.94
CA GLY A 47 14.88 18.51 19.16
C GLY A 47 14.43 17.91 17.82
N PHE A 48 13.34 17.14 17.81
CA PHE A 48 12.77 16.57 16.60
C PHE A 48 12.25 17.66 15.65
N LEU A 49 11.49 18.64 16.15
CA LEU A 49 10.97 19.75 15.34
C LEU A 49 12.10 20.59 14.74
N TYR A 50 13.13 20.90 15.53
CA TYR A 50 14.29 21.64 15.07
C TYR A 50 15.05 20.89 13.97
N ALA A 51 15.32 19.60 14.17
CA ALA A 51 15.99 18.77 13.17
C ALA A 51 15.16 18.62 11.89
N ALA A 52 13.85 18.42 12.00
CA ALA A 52 12.96 18.34 10.85
C ALA A 52 12.94 19.66 10.04
N ASN A 53 12.91 20.81 10.73
CA ASN A 53 12.98 22.12 10.07
C ASN A 53 14.28 22.31 9.28
N LEU A 54 15.43 22.01 9.91
CA LEU A 54 16.73 22.17 9.27
C LEU A 54 16.99 21.17 8.14
N LEU A 55 16.65 19.90 8.35
CA LEU A 55 17.06 18.80 7.47
C LEU A 55 16.05 18.50 6.37
N GLN A 56 14.74 18.52 6.66
CA GLN A 56 13.74 18.05 5.70
C GLN A 56 13.23 19.15 4.77
N ARG A 57 13.35 20.44 5.13
CA ARG A 57 12.85 21.61 4.35
C ARG A 57 11.40 21.47 3.84
N GLN A 58 10.63 20.55 4.40
CA GLN A 58 9.25 20.25 4.06
C GLN A 58 8.44 20.13 5.35
N PRO A 59 7.15 20.49 5.34
CA PRO A 59 6.31 20.39 6.53
C PRO A 59 6.13 18.92 6.94
N ILE A 60 6.26 18.66 8.25
CA ILE A 60 6.04 17.33 8.83
C ILE A 60 4.57 16.98 8.65
N LYS A 61 4.30 15.89 7.91
CA LYS A 61 2.94 15.36 7.75
C LYS A 61 2.64 14.41 8.89
N ASP A 62 1.58 14.67 9.64
CA ASP A 62 1.11 13.74 10.66
C ASP A 62 0.57 12.45 9.99
N SER A 63 1.22 11.33 10.30
CA SER A 63 0.83 10.00 9.81
C SER A 63 -0.53 9.54 10.35
N ASN A 64 -1.03 10.15 11.43
CA ASN A 64 -2.32 9.85 12.04
C ASN A 64 -3.49 10.60 11.40
N VAL A 65 -3.23 11.57 10.51
CA VAL A 65 -4.27 12.19 9.68
C VAL A 65 -4.68 11.18 8.62
N LYS A 66 -5.48 10.19 9.03
CA LYS A 66 -6.29 9.40 8.11
C LYS A 66 -7.27 10.37 7.49
N LYS A 67 -7.00 10.85 6.28
CA LYS A 67 -8.04 11.48 5.46
C LYS A 67 -9.17 10.46 5.35
N ILE A 68 -10.24 10.65 6.13
CA ILE A 68 -11.51 9.98 5.89
C ILE A 68 -12.09 10.66 4.65
N VAL A 69 -11.51 10.36 3.49
CA VAL A 69 -12.17 10.62 2.21
C VAL A 69 -13.44 9.79 2.27
N GLY A 70 -14.60 10.43 2.22
CA GLY A 70 -15.90 9.78 2.35
C GLY A 70 -15.93 8.50 1.51
N TYR A 71 -15.83 7.36 2.19
CA TYR A 71 -15.80 6.05 1.56
C TYR A 71 -17.26 5.74 1.21
N ASN A 72 -17.74 6.36 0.13
CA ASN A 72 -18.99 5.96 -0.51
C ASN A 72 -18.72 4.59 -1.15
N ILE A 73 -18.92 3.52 -0.36
CA ILE A 73 -18.95 2.14 -0.85
C ILE A 73 -20.24 1.93 -1.63
N ARG A 74 -20.44 2.67 -2.72
CA ARG A 74 -21.37 2.18 -3.74
C ARG A 74 -20.67 1.00 -4.40
N ARG A 75 -20.98 -0.21 -3.94
CA ARG A 75 -20.57 -1.42 -4.66
C ARG A 75 -21.24 -1.35 -6.03
N ALA A 76 -20.43 -1.43 -7.08
CA ALA A 76 -20.94 -1.50 -8.44
C ALA A 76 -21.91 -2.67 -8.54
N LYS A 77 -23.08 -2.45 -9.15
CA LYS A 77 -24.00 -3.55 -9.43
C LYS A 77 -23.36 -4.46 -10.48
N PRO A 78 -23.55 -5.78 -10.42
CA PRO A 78 -23.05 -6.69 -11.47
C PRO A 78 -23.50 -6.29 -12.88
N SER A 79 -24.68 -5.67 -13.02
CA SER A 79 -25.18 -5.13 -14.29
C SER A 79 -24.33 -3.98 -14.84
N GLU A 80 -23.77 -3.13 -13.98
CA GLU A 80 -22.90 -2.02 -14.37
C GLU A 80 -21.55 -2.54 -14.87
N VAL A 81 -20.97 -3.52 -14.16
CA VAL A 81 -19.74 -4.19 -14.59
C VAL A 81 -19.92 -4.85 -15.96
N GLN A 82 -21.05 -5.56 -16.14
CA GLN A 82 -21.36 -6.21 -17.39
C GLN A 82 -21.57 -5.22 -18.55
N ALA A 83 -22.19 -4.06 -18.28
CA ALA A 83 -22.36 -3.01 -19.26
C ALA A 83 -21.02 -2.43 -19.73
N VAL A 84 -20.07 -2.21 -18.80
CA VAL A 84 -18.71 -1.77 -19.14
C VAL A 84 -18.01 -2.79 -20.02
N ILE A 85 -18.02 -4.07 -19.64
CA ILE A 85 -17.40 -5.16 -20.41
C ILE A 85 -17.96 -5.19 -21.82
N ASN A 86 -19.29 -5.18 -21.97
CA ASN A 86 -19.94 -5.20 -23.28
C ASN A 86 -19.53 -3.99 -24.13
N LYS A 87 -19.45 -2.81 -23.53
CA LYS A 87 -19.10 -1.58 -24.24
C LYS A 87 -17.67 -1.60 -24.77
N VAL A 88 -16.73 -2.11 -23.97
CA VAL A 88 -15.34 -2.32 -24.41
C VAL A 88 -15.27 -3.41 -25.49
N CYS A 89 -16.02 -4.51 -25.34
CA CYS A 89 -16.09 -5.57 -26.37
C CYS A 89 -16.53 -5.00 -27.73
N ILE A 90 -17.56 -4.16 -27.75
CA ILE A 90 -18.06 -3.53 -28.97
C ILE A 90 -17.01 -2.57 -29.56
N HIS A 91 -16.36 -1.74 -28.73
CA HIS A 91 -15.39 -0.75 -29.21
C HIS A 91 -14.13 -1.38 -29.80
N PHE A 92 -13.62 -2.45 -29.20
CA PHE A 92 -12.41 -3.14 -29.65
C PHE A 92 -12.71 -4.34 -30.57
N GLU A 93 -13.98 -4.57 -30.92
CA GLU A 93 -14.43 -5.71 -31.74
C GLU A 93 -13.98 -7.08 -31.19
N VAL A 94 -13.89 -7.21 -29.87
CA VAL A 94 -13.46 -8.44 -29.19
C VAL A 94 -14.67 -9.19 -28.65
N HIS A 95 -14.75 -10.49 -28.94
CA HIS A 95 -15.78 -11.35 -28.37
C HIS A 95 -15.62 -11.46 -26.85
N LYS A 96 -16.73 -11.38 -26.10
CA LYS A 96 -16.71 -11.39 -24.64
C LYS A 96 -15.97 -12.60 -24.07
N GLU A 97 -16.19 -13.79 -24.60
CA GLU A 97 -15.52 -15.02 -24.13
C GLU A 97 -13.99 -14.94 -24.28
N VAL A 98 -13.53 -14.35 -25.37
CA VAL A 98 -12.11 -14.16 -25.66
C VAL A 98 -11.51 -13.12 -24.71
N LEU A 99 -12.23 -12.03 -24.43
CA LEU A 99 -11.81 -11.02 -23.45
C LEU A 99 -11.64 -11.62 -22.04
N MET A 100 -12.58 -12.48 -21.63
CA MET A 100 -12.59 -13.15 -20.32
C MET A 100 -11.60 -14.32 -20.23
N SER A 101 -11.05 -14.79 -21.36
CA SER A 101 -10.07 -15.87 -21.40
C SER A 101 -8.70 -15.45 -20.85
N LYS A 102 -7.79 -16.41 -20.66
CA LYS A 102 -6.37 -16.13 -20.30
C LYS A 102 -5.49 -15.78 -21.51
N SER A 103 -6.09 -15.44 -22.66
CA SER A 103 -5.32 -15.06 -23.85
C SER A 103 -4.40 -13.88 -23.59
N ARG A 104 -3.21 -13.97 -24.20
CA ARG A 104 -2.13 -12.97 -24.15
C ARG A 104 -1.96 -12.22 -25.47
N ALA A 105 -2.86 -12.39 -26.44
CA ALA A 105 -2.82 -11.61 -27.66
C ALA A 105 -2.93 -10.12 -27.32
N GLU A 106 -2.18 -9.30 -28.06
CA GLU A 106 -1.96 -7.91 -27.70
C GLU A 106 -3.26 -7.09 -27.68
N GLU A 107 -4.10 -7.26 -28.70
CA GLU A 107 -5.44 -6.67 -28.83
C GLU A 107 -6.35 -6.99 -27.64
N ILE A 108 -6.32 -8.24 -27.16
CA ILE A 108 -7.14 -8.70 -26.03
C ILE A 108 -6.61 -8.10 -24.73
N LEU A 109 -5.29 -8.07 -24.56
CA LEU A 109 -4.66 -7.44 -23.39
C LEU A 109 -4.92 -5.94 -23.34
N ARG A 110 -4.91 -5.27 -24.50
CA ARG A 110 -5.22 -3.84 -24.65
C ARG A 110 -6.66 -3.55 -24.21
N ALA A 111 -7.63 -4.29 -24.75
CA ALA A 111 -9.04 -4.18 -24.36
C ALA A 111 -9.26 -4.49 -22.86
N ARG A 112 -8.64 -5.55 -22.33
CA ARG A 112 -8.75 -5.91 -20.91
C ARG A 112 -8.16 -4.85 -19.99
N ASN A 113 -7.04 -4.24 -20.39
CA ASN A 113 -6.41 -3.16 -19.65
C ASN A 113 -7.33 -1.93 -19.53
N VAL A 114 -8.09 -1.62 -20.59
CA VAL A 114 -9.14 -0.58 -20.56
C VAL A 114 -10.23 -0.94 -19.56
N VAL A 115 -10.75 -2.18 -19.56
CA VAL A 115 -11.78 -2.59 -18.59
C VAL A 115 -11.27 -2.45 -17.15
N HIS A 116 -10.06 -2.94 -16.86
CA HIS A 116 -9.48 -2.85 -15.53
C HIS A 116 -9.43 -1.41 -15.02
N ASN A 117 -8.93 -0.48 -15.85
CA ASN A 117 -8.82 0.92 -15.46
C ASN A 117 -10.20 1.60 -15.30
N LEU A 118 -11.18 1.30 -16.17
CA LEU A 118 -12.54 1.83 -16.04
C LEU A 118 -13.22 1.38 -14.74
N LEU A 119 -13.10 0.10 -14.38
CA LEU A 119 -13.71 -0.46 -13.18
C LEU A 119 -13.09 0.12 -11.90
N VAL A 120 -11.79 0.39 -11.89
CA VAL A 120 -11.12 1.04 -10.75
C VAL A 120 -11.50 2.52 -10.68
N GLU A 121 -11.32 3.29 -11.76
CA GLU A 121 -11.50 4.74 -11.71
C GLU A 121 -12.96 5.19 -11.55
N LYS A 122 -13.89 4.50 -12.20
CA LYS A 122 -15.29 4.94 -12.23
C LYS A 122 -16.12 4.31 -11.11
N PHE A 123 -15.86 3.06 -10.80
CA PHE A 123 -16.70 2.27 -9.90
C PHE A 123 -16.01 1.91 -8.58
N ASN A 124 -14.73 2.29 -8.41
CA ASN A 124 -13.93 2.03 -7.21
C ASN A 124 -13.93 0.55 -6.79
N ILE A 125 -13.97 -0.36 -7.78
CA ILE A 125 -13.96 -1.81 -7.54
C ILE A 125 -12.54 -2.24 -7.14
N SER A 126 -12.47 -3.12 -6.14
CA SER A 126 -11.17 -3.62 -5.66
C SER A 126 -10.45 -4.47 -6.72
N LEU A 127 -9.12 -4.42 -6.73
CA LEU A 127 -8.28 -5.20 -7.67
C LEU A 127 -8.56 -6.70 -7.58
N SER A 128 -8.78 -7.22 -6.36
CA SER A 128 -9.12 -8.63 -6.13
C SER A 128 -10.49 -8.99 -6.69
N GLU A 129 -11.46 -8.08 -6.65
CA GLU A 129 -12.79 -8.32 -7.22
C GLU A 129 -12.78 -8.30 -8.74
N ILE A 130 -12.04 -7.36 -9.36
CA ILE A 130 -11.79 -7.37 -10.81
C ILE A 130 -11.09 -8.68 -11.20
N GLY A 131 -10.06 -9.09 -10.45
CA GLY A 131 -9.37 -10.36 -10.67
C GLY A 131 -10.34 -11.55 -10.65
N ARG A 132 -11.28 -11.59 -9.71
CA ARG A 132 -12.34 -12.62 -9.67
C ARG A 132 -13.24 -12.60 -10.90
N TYR A 133 -13.64 -11.43 -11.41
CA TYR A 133 -14.43 -11.35 -12.65
C TYR A 133 -13.72 -12.01 -13.83
N PHE A 134 -12.41 -11.78 -13.97
CA PHE A 134 -11.61 -12.29 -15.10
C PHE A 134 -10.91 -13.64 -14.83
N GLY A 135 -11.03 -14.22 -13.64
CA GLY A 135 -10.26 -15.41 -13.24
C GLY A 135 -8.74 -15.18 -13.21
N GLN A 136 -8.32 -13.98 -12.79
CA GLN A 136 -6.93 -13.52 -12.75
C GLN A 136 -6.50 -13.12 -11.34
N ASP A 137 -5.19 -13.18 -11.08
CA ASP A 137 -4.62 -12.68 -9.82
C ASP A 137 -4.71 -11.16 -9.73
N HIS A 138 -4.91 -10.65 -8.51
CA HIS A 138 -4.96 -9.21 -8.22
C HIS A 138 -3.72 -8.44 -8.70
N THR A 139 -2.56 -9.09 -8.76
CA THR A 139 -1.30 -8.53 -9.28
C THR A 139 -1.36 -8.27 -10.79
N THR A 140 -2.14 -9.06 -11.54
CA THR A 140 -2.34 -8.84 -12.98
C THR A 140 -3.15 -7.57 -13.22
N VAL A 141 -4.19 -7.36 -12.40
CA VAL A 141 -4.99 -6.12 -12.43
C VAL A 141 -4.13 -4.93 -12.00
N LEU A 142 -3.36 -5.09 -10.90
CA LEU A 142 -2.42 -4.06 -10.43
C LEU A 142 -1.44 -3.64 -11.53
N ASN A 143 -0.88 -4.59 -12.26
CA ASN A 143 0.01 -4.30 -13.38
C ASN A 143 -0.71 -3.49 -14.47
N SER A 144 -1.98 -3.78 -14.79
CA SER A 144 -2.75 -2.95 -15.73
C SER A 144 -2.91 -1.49 -15.27
N ILE A 145 -3.15 -1.28 -13.97
CA ILE A 145 -3.28 0.08 -13.40
C ILE A 145 -1.93 0.80 -13.41
N GLN A 146 -0.84 0.11 -13.06
CA GLN A 146 0.51 0.67 -13.09
C GLN A 146 0.93 1.05 -14.52
N MET A 147 0.59 0.22 -15.52
CA MET A 147 0.90 0.55 -16.92
C MET A 147 0.26 1.88 -17.34
N LYS A 148 -0.97 2.16 -16.93
CA LYS A 148 -1.61 3.46 -17.20
C LYS A 148 -0.94 4.59 -16.44
N LYS A 149 -0.73 4.40 -15.14
CA LYS A 149 -0.14 5.40 -14.25
C LYS A 149 1.28 5.81 -14.68
N ASP A 150 2.07 4.84 -15.13
CA ASP A 150 3.46 5.04 -15.54
C ASP A 150 3.59 5.35 -17.05
N GLU A 151 2.47 5.48 -17.78
CA GLU A 151 2.43 5.75 -19.23
C GLU A 151 3.25 4.73 -20.06
N ARG A 152 3.10 3.44 -19.73
CA ARG A 152 3.87 2.35 -20.35
C ARG A 152 3.03 1.49 -21.29
N ARG A 153 3.71 0.95 -22.32
CA ARG A 153 3.18 -0.02 -23.29
C ARG A 153 1.96 0.56 -24.01
N PHE A 154 0.74 0.13 -23.66
CA PHE A 154 -0.47 0.59 -24.32
C PHE A 154 -0.84 2.04 -23.99
N TRP A 155 -0.30 2.57 -22.88
CA TRP A 155 -0.56 3.92 -22.39
C TRP A 155 0.59 4.88 -22.65
N SER A 156 1.53 4.52 -23.53
CA SER A 156 2.60 5.42 -23.90
C SER A 156 2.06 6.62 -24.69
N PRO A 157 2.68 7.82 -24.60
CA PRO A 157 2.12 9.05 -25.17
C PRO A 157 1.90 9.02 -26.69
N ASP A 158 2.60 8.13 -27.39
CA ASP A 158 2.48 7.86 -28.83
C ASP A 158 1.24 7.02 -29.20
N GLN A 159 0.56 6.42 -28.22
CA GLN A 159 -0.56 5.50 -28.44
C GLN A 159 -1.92 6.21 -28.38
N SER A 160 -2.87 5.74 -29.20
CA SER A 160 -4.25 6.26 -29.23
C SER A 160 -5.13 5.83 -28.05
N LEU A 161 -4.65 4.91 -27.19
CA LEU A 161 -5.47 4.29 -26.15
C LEU A 161 -6.03 5.30 -25.14
N TRP A 162 -5.30 6.40 -24.89
CA TRP A 162 -5.79 7.49 -24.04
C TRP A 162 -7.09 8.10 -24.57
N GLN A 163 -7.17 8.32 -25.88
CA GLN A 163 -8.33 8.93 -26.53
C GLN A 163 -9.51 7.94 -26.53
N GLU A 164 -9.26 6.68 -26.89
CA GLU A 164 -10.24 5.60 -26.85
C GLU A 164 -10.82 5.40 -25.45
N TYR A 165 -9.97 5.39 -24.43
CA TYR A 165 -10.37 5.29 -23.03
C TYR A 165 -11.30 6.42 -22.60
N GLU A 166 -10.94 7.68 -22.89
CA GLU A 166 -11.76 8.83 -22.53
C GLU A 166 -13.09 8.85 -23.28
N GLN A 167 -13.11 8.41 -24.55
CA GLN A 167 -14.35 8.26 -25.31
C GLN A 167 -15.30 7.24 -24.66
N ILE A 168 -14.78 6.06 -24.30
CA ILE A 168 -15.57 5.02 -23.63
C ILE A 168 -16.05 5.51 -22.26
N LYS A 169 -15.17 6.14 -21.48
CA LYS A 169 -15.46 6.66 -20.14
C LYS A 169 -16.61 7.67 -20.14
N LYS A 170 -16.65 8.59 -21.13
CA LYS A 170 -17.76 9.56 -21.31
C LYS A 170 -19.09 8.88 -21.62
N THR A 171 -19.05 7.75 -22.31
CA THR A 171 -20.27 7.06 -22.75
C THR A 171 -20.84 6.13 -21.68
N ILE A 172 -20.07 5.81 -20.64
CA ILE A 172 -20.59 5.15 -19.45
C ILE A 172 -21.16 6.29 -18.59
N SER A 173 -22.44 6.25 -18.21
CA SER A 173 -23.06 7.19 -17.28
C SER A 173 -23.02 6.61 -15.87
#